data_AF-A0A847HU38-F1
#
_entry.id   AF-A0A847HU38-F1
#
_cell.length_a   1.000
_cell.length_b   1.000
_cell.length_c   1.000
_cell.angle_alpha   90.00
_cell.angle_beta   90.00
_cell.angle_gamma   90.00
#
_symmetry.space_group_name_H-M   'P 1'
#
loop_
_entity.id
_entity.type
_entity.pdbx_description
1 polymer ?
#
loop_
_entity_poly.entity_id
_entity_poly.type
_entity_poly.pdbx_seq_one_letter_code
_entity_poly.pdbx_strand_id
1 'polypeptide(L)' 'MVQATTSDSFRHLSNEELSEVIARCESAIQDGTADIEDYEAFVLCQKELARRTWA' A
#
# COMPACT_ATOMS: atom_id res chain seq x y z
N MET A 1 -2.17 9.45 20.86
CA MET A 1 -1.73 10.09 19.60
C MET A 1 -2.00 9.09 18.48
N VAL A 2 -3.10 9.27 17.74
CA VAL A 2 -3.45 8.37 16.63
C VAL A 2 -2.65 8.84 15.42
N GLN A 3 -1.73 7.99 14.95
CA GLN A 3 -0.82 8.28 13.85
C GLN A 3 -1.60 8.47 12.54
N ALA A 4 -1.69 9.72 12.09
CA ALA A 4 -2.17 10.09 10.76
C ALA A 4 -1.07 9.95 9.68
N THR A 5 -0.11 9.02 9.85
CA THR A 5 1.14 9.01 9.05
C THR A 5 1.14 8.04 7.86
N THR A 6 0.22 7.07 7.78
CA THR A 6 0.29 6.05 6.72
C THR A 6 -0.32 6.55 5.40
N SER A 7 -1.51 7.17 5.44
CA SER A 7 -2.23 7.57 4.22
C SER A 7 -1.54 8.67 3.39
N ASP A 8 -0.91 9.67 4.02
CA ASP A 8 -0.21 10.73 3.26
C ASP A 8 1.10 10.22 2.64
N SER A 9 1.74 9.23 3.25
CA SER A 9 3.00 8.67 2.75
C SER A 9 2.84 8.03 1.37
N PHE A 10 1.72 7.35 1.10
CA PHE A 10 1.46 6.70 -0.19
C PHE A 10 1.23 7.69 -1.34
N ARG A 11 0.79 8.91 -1.05
CA ARG A 11 0.54 9.94 -2.09
C ARG A 11 1.82 10.44 -2.74
N HIS A 12 2.94 10.36 -2.01
CA HIS A 12 4.24 10.81 -2.49
C HIS A 12 5.01 9.71 -3.25
N LEU A 13 4.60 8.45 -3.14
CA LEU A 13 5.22 7.34 -3.84
C LEU A 13 4.92 7.40 -5.34
N SER A 14 5.89 7.05 -6.17
CA SER A 14 5.72 6.82 -7.60
C SER A 14 4.88 5.56 -7.87
N ASN A 15 4.43 5.37 -9.12
CA ASN A 15 3.67 4.17 -9.48
C ASN A 15 4.51 2.89 -9.31
N GLU A 16 5.83 2.97 -9.55
CA GLU A 16 6.75 1.85 -9.36
C GLU A 16 6.88 1.50 -7.88
N GLU A 17 7.12 2.49 -7.02
CA GLU A 17 7.19 2.30 -5.56
C GLU A 17 5.87 1.75 -4.98
N LEU A 18 4.72 2.23 -5.46
CA LEU A 18 3.41 1.68 -5.07
C LEU A 18 3.27 0.20 -5.47
N SER A 19 3.74 -0.16 -6.67
CA SER A 19 3.70 -1.53 -7.16
C SER A 19 4.63 -2.45 -6.36
N GLU A 20 5.81 -1.96 -5.96
CA GLU A 20 6.75 -2.69 -5.10
C GLU A 20 6.17 -2.95 -3.71
N VAL A 21 5.51 -1.96 -3.11
CA VAL A 21 4.82 -2.13 -1.82
C VAL A 21 3.72 -3.19 -1.93
N ILE A 22 2.90 -3.11 -2.99
CA ILE A 22 1.84 -4.10 -3.25
C ILE A 22 2.44 -5.50 -3.35
N ALA A 23 3.49 -5.70 -4.15
CA ALA A 23 4.11 -7.02 -4.33
C ALA A 23 4.69 -7.58 -3.02
N ARG A 24 5.28 -6.72 -2.17
CA ARG A 24 5.76 -7.13 -0.84
C ARG A 24 4.62 -7.56 0.08
N CYS A 25 3.53 -6.80 0.11
CA CYS A 25 2.35 -7.16 0.89
C CYS A 25 1.73 -8.47 0.36
N GLU A 26 1.63 -8.66 -0.95
CA GLU A 26 1.13 -9.92 -1.55
C GLU A 26 1.95 -11.13 -1.11
N SER A 27 3.29 -11.02 -1.13
CA SER A 27 4.17 -12.09 -0.65
C SER A 27 3.91 -12.40 0.82
N ALA A 28 3.85 -11.38 1.69
CA ALA A 28 3.61 -11.59 3.11
C ALA A 28 2.23 -12.20 3.39
N ILE A 29 1.21 -11.81 2.62
CA ILE A 29 -0.15 -12.35 2.72
C ILE A 29 -0.15 -13.83 2.30
N GLN A 30 0.49 -14.14 1.16
CA GLN A 30 0.56 -15.49 0.63
C GLN A 30 1.35 -16.44 1.54
N ASP A 31 2.43 -15.94 2.14
CA ASP A 31 3.30 -16.72 3.03
C ASP A 31 2.75 -16.80 4.47
N GLY A 32 1.62 -16.12 4.75
CA GLY A 32 0.96 -16.13 6.05
C GLY A 32 1.69 -15.35 7.14
N THR A 33 2.63 -14.48 6.76
CA THR A 33 3.42 -13.65 7.67
C THR A 33 2.95 -12.19 7.72
N ALA A 34 1.91 -11.84 6.98
CA ALA A 34 1.37 -10.49 6.94
C ALA A 34 0.70 -10.09 8.26
N ASP A 35 1.05 -8.89 8.74
CA ASP A 35 0.36 -8.22 9.83
C ASP A 35 -0.77 -7.32 9.29
N ILE A 36 -1.61 -6.78 10.17
CA ILE A 36 -2.76 -5.93 9.78
C ILE A 36 -2.31 -4.73 8.93
N GLU A 37 -1.16 -4.16 9.27
CA GLU A 37 -0.53 -3.05 8.58
C GLU A 37 -0.18 -3.38 7.11
N ASP A 38 0.17 -4.64 6.80
CA ASP A 38 0.42 -5.07 5.43
C ASP A 38 -0.87 -5.07 4.60
N TYR A 39 -1.99 -5.52 5.18
CA TYR A 39 -3.29 -5.47 4.52
C TYR A 39 -3.76 -4.02 4.31
N GLU A 40 -3.56 -3.15 5.29
CA GLU A 40 -3.89 -1.73 5.17
C GLU A 40 -3.05 -1.06 4.07
N ALA A 41 -1.73 -1.29 4.06
CA ALA A 41 -0.82 -0.76 3.06
C ALA A 41 -1.18 -1.26 1.65
N PHE A 42 -1.49 -2.55 1.51
CA PHE A 42 -1.93 -3.16 0.25
C PHE A 42 -3.18 -2.45 -0.32
N VAL A 43 -4.21 -2.27 0.50
CA VAL A 43 -5.46 -1.61 0.07
C VAL A 43 -5.23 -0.14 -0.26
N LEU A 44 -4.42 0.58 0.53
CA LEU A 44 -4.14 2.00 0.30
C LEU A 44 -3.35 2.22 -0.99
N CYS A 45 -2.32 1.40 -1.25
CA CYS A 45 -1.53 1.48 -2.47
C CYS A 45 -2.38 1.18 -3.71
N GLN A 46 -3.22 0.15 -3.65
CA GLN A 46 -4.12 -0.18 -4.76
C GLN A 46 -5.12 0.95 -5.06
N LYS A 47 -5.69 1.57 -4.01
CA LYS A 47 -6.59 2.72 -4.17
C LYS A 47 -5.90 3.90 -4.84
N GLU A 48 -4.66 4.19 -4.46
CA GLU A 48 -3.89 5.29 -5.05
C GLU A 48 -3.51 5.01 -6.50
N LEU A 49 -3.07 3.79 -6.84
CA LEU A 49 -2.83 3.41 -8.24
C LEU A 49 -4.10 3.48 -9.07
N ALA A 50 -5.22 2.97 -8.56
CA ALA A 50 -6.51 3.05 -9.25
C ALA A 50 -6.90 4.52 -9.48
N ARG A 51 -6.75 5.38 -8.47
CA ARG A 51 -7.00 6.82 -8.60
C ARG A 51 -6.16 7.45 -9.72
N ARG A 52 -4.90 7.05 -9.88
CA ARG A 52 -4.00 7.59 -10.91
C ARG A 52 -4.30 7.08 -12.32
N THR A 53 -4.73 5.83 -12.45
CA THR A 53 -5.07 5.23 -13.76
C THR A 53 -6.32 5.84 -14.37
N TRP A 54 -7.27 6.27 -13.53
CA TRP A 54 -8.57 6.83 -13.96
C TRP A 54 -8.71 8.34 -13.75
N ALA A 55 -7.63 9.04 -13.37
CA ALA A 55 -7.57 10.51 -13.31
C ALA A 55 -7.24 11.11 -14.68
#